data_AF-A0A3D8HG69-F1
#
_entry.id   AF-A0A3D8HG69-F1
#
_cell.length_a   1.000
_cell.length_b   1.000
_cell.length_c   1.000
_cell.angle_alpha   90.00
_cell.angle_beta   90.00
_cell.angle_gamma   90.00
#
_symmetry.space_group_name_H-M   'P 1'
#
loop_
_entity.id
_entity.type
_entity.pdbx_description
1 polymer ?
#
loop_
_entity_poly.entity_id
_entity_poly.type
_entity_poly.pdbx_seq_one_letter_code
_entity_poly.pdbx_strand_id
1 'polypeptide(L)'
;MKKKIGIAIVAFVLVLVGGEIYLRKAWGLCDTVLIQSDPDFEYIAQPNQNQYRFKKHVRYNEYSQRSESVDSSAFIILGLGDSVINGGVQTEQDSMATSRLCASLSKLFGKKVQVLNISAGSWGPDNCEAYLKRYGTFGAKVAFLLCSSHDAHDNINYQPVVDVNPSFPSHQYKLAYWELIHRYLLPRILKQEAPSEISKDGKVFNPGFQALADRFKKEGIPFFIWLHPDRVEVEKGTYNQEGEEIISFCERDSIPLIKGLEVMRLADYRDGIHVNEIGQKVIASEITRFIQSSINQ
;
A
#
# COMPACT_ATOMS: atom_id res chain seq x y z
N MET A 1 -16.85 49.08 -26.10
CA MET A 1 -16.94 48.39 -24.79
C MET A 1 -17.43 46.95 -24.91
N LYS A 2 -18.58 46.67 -25.55
CA LYS A 2 -19.13 45.30 -25.73
C LYS A 2 -18.14 44.29 -26.34
N LYS A 3 -17.37 44.67 -27.37
CA LYS A 3 -16.33 43.81 -27.99
C LYS A 3 -15.21 43.43 -27.02
N LYS A 4 -14.77 44.36 -26.16
CA LYS A 4 -13.72 44.11 -25.16
C LYS A 4 -14.22 43.16 -24.06
N ILE A 5 -15.48 43.33 -23.63
CA ILE A 5 -16.13 42.42 -22.69
C ILE A 5 -16.25 41.01 -23.28
N GLY A 6 -16.68 40.90 -24.54
CA GLY A 6 -16.76 39.60 -25.23
C GLY A 6 -15.41 38.88 -25.31
N ILE A 7 -14.33 39.60 -25.65
CA ILE A 7 -12.98 39.02 -25.67
C ILE A 7 -12.55 38.55 -24.29
N ALA A 8 -12.81 39.34 -23.23
CA ALA A 8 -12.47 38.96 -21.86
C ALA A 8 -13.22 37.70 -21.40
N ILE A 9 -14.51 37.58 -21.73
CA ILE A 9 -15.31 36.38 -21.43
C ILE A 9 -14.75 35.16 -22.15
N VAL A 10 -14.43 35.28 -23.44
CA VAL A 10 -13.85 34.17 -24.22
C VAL A 10 -12.50 33.74 -23.64
N ALA A 11 -11.61 34.69 -23.32
CA ALA A 11 -10.33 34.39 -22.71
C ALA A 11 -10.50 33.67 -21.35
N PHE A 12 -11.43 34.13 -20.52
CA PHE A 12 -11.74 33.50 -19.23
C PHE A 12 -12.24 32.06 -19.40
N VAL A 13 -13.16 31.82 -20.33
CA VAL A 13 -13.68 30.47 -20.61
C VAL A 13 -12.56 29.56 -21.13
N LEU A 14 -11.68 30.07 -22.00
CA LEU A 14 -10.53 29.31 -22.50
C LEU A 14 -9.58 28.91 -21.36
N VAL A 15 -9.36 29.78 -20.37
CA VAL A 15 -8.55 29.45 -19.19
C VAL A 15 -9.22 28.35 -18.36
N LEU A 16 -10.53 28.45 -18.11
CA LEU A 16 -11.26 27.42 -17.35
C LEU A 16 -11.25 26.06 -18.06
N VAL A 17 -11.49 26.02 -19.36
CA VAL A 17 -11.47 24.76 -20.12
C VAL A 17 -10.06 24.21 -20.23
N GLY A 18 -9.09 25.05 -20.60
CA GLY A 18 -7.69 24.67 -20.75
C GLY A 18 -7.09 24.18 -19.44
N GLY A 19 -7.38 24.86 -18.33
CA GLY A 19 -6.91 24.46 -17.01
C GLY A 19 -7.56 23.19 -16.50
N GLU A 20 -8.87 22.96 -16.72
CA GLU A 20 -9.54 21.71 -16.37
C GLU A 20 -8.88 20.52 -17.10
N ILE A 21 -8.63 20.66 -18.40
CA ILE A 21 -7.95 19.62 -19.20
C ILE A 21 -6.53 19.40 -18.68
N TYR A 22 -5.78 20.47 -18.44
CA TYR A 22 -4.41 20.39 -17.93
C TYR A 22 -4.34 19.68 -16.57
N LEU A 23 -5.21 20.05 -15.63
CA LEU A 23 -5.29 19.46 -14.29
C LEU A 23 -5.60 17.96 -14.34
N ARG A 24 -6.51 17.53 -15.22
CA ARG A 24 -6.81 16.11 -15.41
C ARG A 24 -5.65 15.36 -16.06
N LYS A 25 -5.14 15.87 -17.18
CA LYS A 25 -4.20 15.11 -18.04
C LYS A 25 -2.76 15.16 -17.55
N ALA A 26 -2.31 16.26 -16.96
CA ALA A 26 -0.93 16.40 -16.48
C ALA A 26 -0.77 15.95 -15.02
N TRP A 27 -1.82 16.09 -14.20
CA TRP A 27 -1.75 15.83 -12.76
C TRP A 27 -2.64 14.67 -12.29
N GLY A 28 -3.61 14.21 -13.09
CA GLY A 28 -4.49 13.12 -12.69
C GLY A 28 -5.55 13.52 -11.65
N LEU A 29 -5.96 14.78 -11.66
CA LEU A 29 -7.14 15.20 -10.90
C LEU A 29 -8.39 14.55 -11.51
N CYS A 30 -9.31 14.19 -10.65
CA CYS A 30 -10.52 13.40 -10.85
C CYS A 30 -10.25 11.96 -11.28
N ASP A 31 -9.06 11.48 -10.93
CA ASP A 31 -8.57 10.14 -11.23
C ASP A 31 -7.92 9.52 -9.97
N THR A 32 -8.60 9.62 -8.82
CA THR A 32 -8.13 9.02 -7.55
C THR A 32 -8.43 7.53 -7.49
N VAL A 33 -7.63 6.77 -6.74
CA VAL A 33 -8.04 5.42 -6.35
C VAL A 33 -9.27 5.53 -5.46
N LEU A 34 -10.31 4.80 -5.82
CA LEU A 34 -11.55 4.69 -5.07
C LEU A 34 -11.46 3.52 -4.09
N ILE A 35 -12.03 3.71 -2.92
CA ILE A 35 -12.09 2.72 -1.84
C ILE A 35 -13.54 2.26 -1.69
N GLN A 36 -13.72 0.99 -1.33
CA GLN A 36 -14.99 0.42 -0.90
C GLN A 36 -14.87 -0.10 0.53
N SER A 37 -15.94 0.05 1.30
CA SER A 37 -16.05 -0.59 2.62
C SER A 37 -16.27 -2.09 2.47
N ASP A 38 -15.83 -2.83 3.47
CA ASP A 38 -15.95 -4.28 3.53
C ASP A 38 -16.29 -4.76 4.95
N PRO A 39 -17.27 -5.66 5.13
CA PRO A 39 -17.67 -6.13 6.45
C PRO A 39 -16.67 -7.10 7.10
N ASP A 40 -15.73 -7.68 6.35
CA ASP A 40 -14.81 -8.69 6.90
C ASP A 40 -13.42 -8.12 7.19
N PHE A 41 -12.97 -7.15 6.39
CA PHE A 41 -11.63 -6.56 6.48
C PHE A 41 -11.63 -5.03 6.35
N GLU A 42 -12.74 -4.40 6.73
CA GLU A 42 -12.97 -2.95 6.86
C GLU A 42 -13.14 -2.19 5.55
N TYR A 43 -12.13 -2.21 4.68
CA TYR A 43 -12.15 -1.53 3.39
C TYR A 43 -11.01 -2.00 2.50
N ILE A 44 -11.13 -1.76 1.19
CA ILE A 44 -10.07 -2.02 0.20
C ILE A 44 -10.27 -1.11 -1.01
N ALA A 45 -9.26 -0.97 -1.87
CA ALA A 45 -9.45 -0.35 -3.18
C ALA A 45 -10.59 -1.06 -3.94
N GLN A 46 -11.41 -0.31 -4.70
CA GLN A 46 -12.34 -0.94 -5.64
C GLN A 46 -11.57 -1.78 -6.68
N PRO A 47 -12.14 -2.89 -7.17
CA PRO A 47 -11.48 -3.75 -8.14
C PRO A 47 -11.35 -3.07 -9.52
N ASN A 48 -10.46 -3.58 -10.36
CA ASN A 48 -10.30 -3.17 -11.76
C ASN A 48 -10.01 -1.67 -11.95
N GLN A 49 -9.15 -1.10 -11.10
CA GLN A 49 -8.73 0.29 -11.22
C GLN A 49 -7.43 0.40 -12.01
N ASN A 50 -7.34 1.44 -12.83
CA ASN A 50 -6.20 1.77 -13.67
C ASN A 50 -6.09 3.29 -13.80
N GLN A 51 -5.53 3.94 -12.77
CA GLN A 51 -5.53 5.39 -12.64
C GLN A 51 -4.14 5.98 -12.88
N TYR A 52 -4.10 7.22 -13.35
CA TYR A 52 -2.90 8.01 -13.48
C TYR A 52 -3.01 9.24 -12.60
N ARG A 53 -2.26 9.26 -11.49
CA ARG A 53 -2.34 10.33 -10.50
C ARG A 53 -0.97 10.82 -10.11
N PHE A 54 -0.78 12.13 -10.09
CA PHE A 54 0.51 12.77 -9.82
C PHE A 54 1.66 12.24 -10.68
N LYS A 55 1.36 11.96 -11.96
CA LYS A 55 2.29 11.37 -12.94
C LYS A 55 2.74 9.94 -12.57
N LYS A 56 2.00 9.27 -11.70
CA LYS A 56 2.21 7.88 -11.32
C LYS A 56 1.08 7.02 -11.86
N HIS A 57 1.43 5.85 -12.39
CA HIS A 57 0.45 4.86 -12.78
C HIS A 57 0.14 3.92 -11.61
N VAL A 58 -1.16 3.70 -11.39
CA VAL A 58 -1.70 3.03 -10.23
C VAL A 58 -2.80 2.07 -10.68
N ARG A 59 -2.48 0.77 -10.69
CA ARG A 59 -3.41 -0.30 -11.02
C ARG A 59 -3.78 -1.20 -9.83
N TYR A 60 -5.03 -1.65 -9.84
CA TYR A 60 -5.57 -2.72 -9.00
C TYR A 60 -6.33 -3.73 -9.86
N ASN A 61 -6.15 -5.02 -9.59
CA ASN A 61 -6.80 -6.08 -10.34
C ASN A 61 -8.24 -6.37 -9.89
N GLU A 62 -8.85 -7.41 -10.43
CA GLU A 62 -10.22 -7.85 -10.14
C GLU A 62 -10.44 -8.30 -8.68
N TYR A 63 -9.36 -8.62 -7.97
CA TYR A 63 -9.36 -8.97 -6.55
C TYR A 63 -8.91 -7.81 -5.65
N SER A 64 -8.84 -6.59 -6.22
CA SER A 64 -8.42 -5.38 -5.52
C SER A 64 -6.98 -5.43 -5.00
N GLN A 65 -6.13 -6.20 -5.66
CA GLN A 65 -4.70 -6.31 -5.34
C GLN A 65 -3.93 -5.27 -6.14
N ARG A 66 -2.90 -4.66 -5.54
CA ARG A 66 -2.01 -3.65 -6.17
C ARG A 66 -1.01 -4.31 -7.15
N SER A 67 -1.52 -5.12 -8.08
CA SER A 67 -0.77 -5.92 -9.05
C SER A 67 -1.58 -6.12 -10.33
N GLU A 68 -1.00 -6.79 -11.33
CA GLU A 68 -1.73 -7.30 -12.50
C GLU A 68 -2.76 -8.36 -12.09
N SER A 69 -3.70 -8.68 -12.99
CA SER A 69 -4.63 -9.81 -12.86
C SER A 69 -3.89 -11.12 -12.58
N VAL A 70 -4.49 -11.97 -11.76
CA VAL A 70 -3.85 -13.20 -11.28
C VAL A 70 -3.64 -14.15 -12.46
N ASP A 71 -2.39 -14.57 -12.66
CA ASP A 71 -2.03 -15.58 -13.65
C ASP A 71 -1.74 -16.90 -12.94
N SER A 72 -2.70 -17.82 -12.99
CA SER A 72 -2.59 -19.14 -12.34
C SER A 72 -1.48 -20.03 -12.91
N SER A 73 -0.89 -19.68 -14.06
CA SER A 73 0.28 -20.39 -14.62
C SER A 73 1.61 -19.90 -14.03
N ALA A 74 1.62 -18.76 -13.34
CA ALA A 74 2.83 -18.19 -12.75
C ALA A 74 3.19 -18.88 -11.42
N PHE A 75 4.45 -18.73 -11.02
CA PHE A 75 4.86 -19.01 -9.64
C PHE A 75 4.38 -17.85 -8.75
N ILE A 76 3.29 -18.08 -8.02
CA ILE A 76 2.63 -17.04 -7.22
C ILE A 76 3.29 -16.90 -5.86
N ILE A 77 3.56 -15.65 -5.48
CA ILE A 77 4.00 -15.23 -4.15
C ILE A 77 2.98 -14.24 -3.59
N LEU A 78 2.56 -14.39 -2.33
CA LEU A 78 1.69 -13.41 -1.67
C LEU A 78 2.56 -12.39 -0.93
N GLY A 79 2.35 -11.10 -1.22
CA GLY A 79 2.83 -9.99 -0.39
C GLY A 79 1.65 -9.37 0.33
N LEU A 80 1.59 -9.57 1.64
CA LEU A 80 0.54 -9.08 2.54
C LEU A 80 1.04 -7.83 3.27
N GLY A 81 0.14 -6.90 3.60
CA GLY A 81 0.49 -5.80 4.49
C GLY A 81 -0.40 -4.58 4.34
N ASP A 82 0.18 -3.44 4.64
CA ASP A 82 -0.52 -2.17 4.80
C ASP A 82 -0.20 -1.15 3.67
N SER A 83 -0.25 0.15 3.98
CA SER A 83 0.12 1.22 3.05
C SER A 83 1.58 1.21 2.61
N VAL A 84 2.50 0.60 3.37
CA VAL A 84 3.93 0.56 3.04
C VAL A 84 4.16 -0.32 1.82
N ILE A 85 3.62 -1.54 1.81
CA ILE A 85 3.69 -2.42 0.64
C ILE A 85 2.75 -1.95 -0.48
N ASN A 86 1.64 -1.27 -0.17
CA ASN A 86 0.74 -0.70 -1.18
C ASN A 86 1.36 0.46 -1.97
N GLY A 87 2.18 1.29 -1.29
CA GLY A 87 2.86 2.47 -1.85
C GLY A 87 1.95 3.69 -2.07
N GLY A 88 0.63 3.50 -2.13
CA GLY A 88 -0.34 4.54 -2.41
C GLY A 88 -0.18 5.15 -3.80
N VAL A 89 -0.79 6.32 -4.02
CA VAL A 89 -0.77 7.03 -5.31
C VAL A 89 0.54 7.75 -5.62
N GLN A 90 1.49 7.76 -4.67
CA GLN A 90 2.78 8.44 -4.81
C GLN A 90 3.88 7.54 -5.36
N THR A 91 3.62 6.23 -5.46
CA THR A 91 4.60 5.24 -5.94
C THR A 91 4.14 4.67 -7.27
N GLU A 92 5.03 4.73 -8.26
CA GLU A 92 4.80 4.17 -9.60
C GLU A 92 4.59 2.65 -9.54
N GLN A 93 3.66 2.11 -10.33
CA GLN A 93 3.30 0.69 -10.36
C GLN A 93 4.53 -0.20 -10.55
N ASP A 94 5.41 0.16 -11.49
CA ASP A 94 6.61 -0.63 -11.80
C ASP A 94 7.75 -0.39 -10.79
N SER A 95 7.63 0.63 -9.94
CA SER A 95 8.57 0.92 -8.86
C SER A 95 8.21 0.24 -7.54
N MET A 96 7.03 -0.36 -7.42
CA MET A 96 6.60 -1.14 -6.25
C MET A 96 7.56 -2.28 -5.94
N ALA A 97 7.77 -2.59 -4.65
CA ALA A 97 8.62 -3.71 -4.25
C ALA A 97 8.14 -5.04 -4.87
N THR A 98 6.82 -5.26 -4.88
CA THR A 98 6.19 -6.45 -5.47
C THR A 98 6.40 -6.56 -6.98
N SER A 99 6.27 -5.45 -7.74
CA SER A 99 6.58 -5.42 -9.18
C SER A 99 8.07 -5.70 -9.46
N ARG A 100 8.96 -5.13 -8.64
CA ARG A 100 10.41 -5.39 -8.73
C ARG A 100 10.75 -6.84 -8.40
N LEU A 101 10.05 -7.44 -7.43
CA LEU A 101 10.19 -8.86 -7.08
C LEU A 101 9.72 -9.75 -8.23
N CYS A 102 8.59 -9.45 -8.90
CA CYS A 102 8.17 -10.18 -10.11
C CYS A 102 9.32 -10.26 -11.12
N ALA A 103 9.93 -9.13 -11.45
CA ALA A 103 11.03 -9.07 -12.43
C ALA A 103 12.28 -9.82 -11.94
N SER A 104 12.71 -9.57 -10.70
CA SER A 104 13.96 -10.10 -10.15
C SER A 104 13.88 -11.62 -9.95
N LEU A 105 12.78 -12.12 -9.39
CA LEU A 105 12.59 -13.55 -9.15
C LEU A 105 12.26 -14.30 -10.43
N SER A 106 11.57 -13.70 -11.40
CA SER A 106 11.37 -14.35 -12.71
C SER A 106 12.70 -14.64 -13.40
N LYS A 107 13.61 -13.67 -13.34
CA LYS A 107 14.98 -13.84 -13.85
C LYS A 107 15.74 -14.90 -13.06
N LEU A 108 15.64 -14.89 -11.74
CA LEU A 108 16.34 -15.84 -10.87
C LEU A 108 15.86 -17.28 -11.09
N PHE A 109 14.55 -17.50 -11.25
CA PHE A 109 13.97 -18.84 -11.37
C PHE A 109 13.86 -19.34 -12.81
N GLY A 110 14.11 -18.50 -13.81
CA GLY A 110 13.94 -18.85 -15.22
C GLY A 110 12.49 -19.16 -15.61
N LYS A 111 11.51 -18.67 -14.84
CA LYS A 111 10.07 -18.85 -15.08
C LYS A 111 9.30 -17.62 -14.59
N LYS A 112 8.07 -17.44 -15.07
CA LYS A 112 7.22 -16.32 -14.66
C LYS A 112 6.91 -16.39 -13.16
N VAL A 113 7.30 -15.37 -12.41
CA VAL A 113 6.93 -15.14 -11.01
C VAL A 113 5.97 -13.97 -10.95
N GLN A 114 4.89 -14.13 -10.19
CA GLN A 114 3.93 -13.07 -9.91
C GLN A 114 3.81 -12.88 -8.40
N VAL A 115 4.08 -11.67 -7.94
CA VAL A 115 3.85 -11.27 -6.55
C VAL A 115 2.53 -10.52 -6.48
N LEU A 116 1.57 -11.08 -5.75
CA LEU A 116 0.26 -10.48 -5.52
C LEU A 116 0.36 -9.55 -4.33
N ASN A 117 0.10 -8.26 -4.55
CA ASN A 117 0.17 -7.24 -3.51
C ASN A 117 -1.20 -7.06 -2.87
N ILE A 118 -1.44 -7.76 -1.76
CA ILE A 118 -2.69 -7.78 -1.01
C ILE A 118 -2.52 -6.83 0.17
N SER A 119 -2.99 -5.60 0.00
CA SER A 119 -2.79 -4.54 0.99
C SER A 119 -3.76 -3.38 0.86
N ALA A 120 -4.01 -2.71 1.97
CA ALA A 120 -4.65 -1.40 2.03
C ALA A 120 -4.08 -0.58 3.19
N GLY A 121 -4.28 0.74 3.21
CA GLY A 121 -3.72 1.58 4.27
C GLY A 121 -4.28 1.23 5.65
N SER A 122 -3.45 1.20 6.69
CA SER A 122 -3.82 0.81 8.07
C SER A 122 -4.47 -0.58 8.15
N TRP A 123 -4.05 -1.52 7.31
CA TRP A 123 -4.41 -2.92 7.49
C TRP A 123 -3.43 -3.59 8.42
N GLY A 124 -3.96 -4.23 9.45
CA GLY A 124 -3.20 -5.17 10.27
C GLY A 124 -3.18 -6.58 9.67
N PRO A 125 -2.45 -7.51 10.32
CA PRO A 125 -2.40 -8.92 9.93
C PRO A 125 -3.76 -9.63 9.91
N ASP A 126 -4.71 -9.22 10.76
CA ASP A 126 -6.07 -9.77 10.80
C ASP A 126 -6.92 -9.33 9.60
N ASN A 127 -6.74 -8.10 9.09
CA ASN A 127 -7.30 -7.69 7.79
C ASN A 127 -6.79 -8.61 6.66
N CYS A 128 -5.48 -8.87 6.62
CA CYS A 128 -4.87 -9.75 5.64
C CYS A 128 -5.44 -11.18 5.71
N GLU A 129 -5.56 -11.73 6.92
CA GLU A 129 -6.15 -13.05 7.12
C GLU A 129 -7.62 -13.11 6.71
N ALA A 130 -8.41 -12.08 7.04
CA ALA A 130 -9.81 -11.99 6.64
C ALA A 130 -9.95 -11.91 5.10
N TYR A 131 -9.07 -11.18 4.42
CA TYR A 131 -9.01 -11.19 2.96
C TYR A 131 -8.71 -12.59 2.40
N LEU A 132 -7.73 -13.31 2.96
CA LEU A 132 -7.38 -14.66 2.52
C LEU A 132 -8.47 -15.69 2.82
N LYS A 133 -9.27 -15.52 3.88
CA LYS A 133 -10.47 -16.35 4.12
C LYS A 133 -11.47 -16.23 2.98
N ARG A 134 -11.62 -15.04 2.40
CA ARG A 134 -12.57 -14.79 1.32
C ARG A 134 -12.05 -15.24 -0.05
N TYR A 135 -10.83 -14.87 -0.40
CA TYR A 135 -10.30 -15.04 -1.76
C TYR A 135 -9.33 -16.21 -1.91
N GLY A 136 -8.88 -16.80 -0.80
CA GLY A 136 -7.90 -17.88 -0.79
C GLY A 136 -6.47 -17.40 -1.09
N THR A 137 -5.57 -18.36 -1.25
CA THR A 137 -4.13 -18.11 -1.44
C THR A 137 -3.70 -18.11 -2.90
N PHE A 138 -4.65 -18.19 -3.85
CA PHE A 138 -4.39 -18.18 -5.29
C PHE A 138 -3.35 -19.23 -5.75
N GLY A 139 -3.18 -20.32 -5.02
CA GLY A 139 -2.18 -21.36 -5.33
C GLY A 139 -0.73 -20.96 -5.04
N ALA A 140 -0.53 -19.96 -4.18
CA ALA A 140 0.77 -19.43 -3.79
C ALA A 140 1.78 -20.50 -3.35
N LYS A 141 3.04 -20.20 -3.61
CA LYS A 141 4.19 -21.05 -3.28
C LYS A 141 5.06 -20.48 -2.17
N VAL A 142 4.92 -19.19 -1.89
CA VAL A 142 5.56 -18.46 -0.79
C VAL A 142 4.61 -17.33 -0.39
N ALA A 143 4.59 -16.98 0.89
CA ALA A 143 3.91 -15.79 1.37
C ALA A 143 4.85 -14.97 2.26
N PHE A 144 4.66 -13.66 2.29
CA PHE A 144 5.28 -12.80 3.28
C PHE A 144 4.32 -11.73 3.76
N LEU A 145 4.49 -11.33 5.02
CA LEU A 145 3.84 -10.16 5.61
C LEU A 145 4.89 -9.06 5.73
N LEU A 146 4.59 -7.90 5.13
CA LEU A 146 5.31 -6.66 5.39
C LEU A 146 4.49 -5.86 6.39
N CYS A 147 4.96 -5.81 7.63
CA CYS A 147 4.33 -5.09 8.74
C CYS A 147 5.35 -4.16 9.39
N SER A 148 4.89 -3.18 10.14
CA SER A 148 5.72 -2.31 10.98
C SER A 148 5.36 -2.53 12.45
N SER A 149 6.06 -1.87 13.36
CA SER A 149 5.84 -2.04 14.79
C SER A 149 4.38 -1.75 15.23
N HIS A 150 3.73 -0.75 14.64
CA HIS A 150 2.33 -0.39 14.97
C HIS A 150 1.33 -1.53 14.69
N ASP A 151 1.66 -2.47 13.80
CA ASP A 151 0.78 -3.59 13.46
C ASP A 151 0.64 -4.62 14.59
N ALA A 152 1.50 -4.56 15.63
CA ALA A 152 1.37 -5.40 16.82
C ALA A 152 -0.01 -5.26 17.47
N HIS A 153 -0.62 -4.07 17.38
CA HIS A 153 -1.92 -3.76 17.97
C HIS A 153 -2.90 -3.11 16.98
N ASP A 154 -2.62 -3.11 15.68
CA ASP A 154 -3.57 -2.64 14.65
C ASP A 154 -4.67 -3.70 14.43
N ASN A 155 -5.63 -3.81 15.35
CA ASN A 155 -6.76 -4.74 15.25
C ASN A 155 -7.95 -4.16 14.48
N ILE A 156 -8.62 -4.98 13.67
CA ILE A 156 -9.91 -4.63 13.06
C ILE A 156 -10.87 -4.08 14.13
N ASN A 157 -11.39 -2.88 13.89
CA ASN A 157 -12.36 -2.22 14.77
C ASN A 157 -13.63 -1.76 14.04
N TYR A 158 -13.68 -1.92 12.71
CA TYR A 158 -14.81 -1.56 11.86
C TYR A 158 -15.23 -0.09 11.94
N GLN A 159 -14.30 0.80 12.33
CA GLN A 159 -14.56 2.22 12.30
C GLN A 159 -14.87 2.67 10.85
N PRO A 160 -15.96 3.42 10.61
CA PRO A 160 -16.24 3.93 9.28
C PRO A 160 -15.15 4.91 8.80
N VAL A 161 -14.45 4.55 7.73
CA VAL A 161 -13.36 5.34 7.14
C VAL A 161 -13.73 5.89 5.76
N VAL A 162 -14.41 5.08 4.94
CA VAL A 162 -14.74 5.44 3.55
C VAL A 162 -15.68 6.65 3.53
N ASP A 163 -15.34 7.65 2.72
CA ASP A 163 -15.98 8.98 2.63
C ASP A 163 -16.03 9.80 3.93
N VAL A 164 -15.51 9.28 5.05
CA VAL A 164 -15.30 10.02 6.30
C VAL A 164 -13.91 10.65 6.29
N ASN A 165 -12.89 9.86 5.96
CA ASN A 165 -11.53 10.34 5.79
C ASN A 165 -11.30 10.73 4.31
N PRO A 166 -10.85 11.97 4.00
CA PRO A 166 -10.58 12.42 2.62
C PRO A 166 -9.56 11.57 1.83
N SER A 167 -8.78 10.74 2.51
CA SER A 167 -7.84 9.79 1.89
C SER A 167 -8.52 8.53 1.34
N PHE A 168 -9.79 8.28 1.68
CA PHE A 168 -10.54 7.06 1.33
C PHE A 168 -11.86 7.39 0.60
N PRO A 169 -11.82 8.04 -0.58
CA PRO A 169 -13.03 8.40 -1.32
C PRO A 169 -13.65 7.17 -2.01
N SER A 170 -14.98 7.06 -2.02
CA SER A 170 -15.71 6.05 -2.81
C SER A 170 -16.07 6.51 -4.23
N HIS A 171 -15.91 7.80 -4.51
CA HIS A 171 -16.32 8.42 -5.77
C HIS A 171 -15.35 9.52 -6.22
N GLN A 172 -15.35 9.79 -7.53
CA GLN A 172 -14.51 10.83 -8.12
C GLN A 172 -15.11 12.22 -7.92
N TYR A 173 -14.22 13.23 -7.90
CA TYR A 173 -14.63 14.61 -8.13
C TYR A 173 -15.13 14.78 -9.58
N LYS A 174 -16.13 15.66 -9.76
CA LYS A 174 -16.68 15.95 -11.09
C LYS A 174 -15.89 17.00 -11.86
N LEU A 175 -15.18 17.88 -11.15
CA LEU A 175 -14.40 18.99 -11.71
C LEU A 175 -13.01 19.03 -11.07
N ALA A 176 -11.96 19.10 -11.88
CA ALA A 176 -10.58 19.07 -11.42
C ALA A 176 -10.21 20.36 -10.69
N TYR A 177 -10.74 21.51 -11.11
CA TYR A 177 -10.63 22.74 -10.33
C TYR A 177 -11.26 22.61 -8.95
N TRP A 178 -12.42 21.97 -8.85
CA TRP A 178 -13.09 21.79 -7.57
C TRP A 178 -12.27 20.89 -6.66
N GLU A 179 -11.75 19.77 -7.17
CA GLU A 179 -10.85 18.93 -6.40
C GLU A 179 -9.59 19.68 -5.96
N LEU A 180 -8.96 20.44 -6.87
CA LEU A 180 -7.78 21.24 -6.54
C LEU A 180 -8.07 22.20 -5.37
N ILE A 181 -9.18 22.92 -5.44
CA ILE A 181 -9.58 23.87 -4.41
C ILE A 181 -9.94 23.15 -3.12
N HIS A 182 -10.89 22.21 -3.19
CA HIS A 182 -11.46 21.54 -2.02
C HIS A 182 -10.45 20.66 -1.29
N ARG A 183 -9.68 19.85 -2.03
CA ARG A 183 -8.80 18.83 -1.44
C ARG A 183 -7.41 19.37 -1.11
N TYR A 184 -6.93 20.39 -1.83
CA TYR A 184 -5.53 20.82 -1.72
C TYR A 184 -5.34 22.28 -1.31
N LEU A 185 -6.21 23.21 -1.71
CA LEU A 185 -6.03 24.63 -1.39
C LEU A 185 -6.76 25.04 -0.10
N LEU A 186 -8.05 24.71 0.02
CA LEU A 186 -8.89 25.10 1.16
C LEU A 186 -8.32 24.62 2.51
N PRO A 187 -7.90 23.35 2.68
CA PRO A 187 -7.34 22.89 3.95
C PRO A 187 -6.10 23.70 4.36
N ARG A 188 -5.25 24.08 3.40
CA ARG A 188 -4.05 24.88 3.65
C ARG A 188 -4.36 26.33 4.00
N ILE A 189 -5.34 26.93 3.31
CA ILE A 189 -5.80 28.30 3.58
C ILE A 189 -6.44 28.39 4.97
N LEU A 190 -7.26 27.39 5.31
CA LEU A 190 -7.95 27.30 6.60
C LEU A 190 -7.06 26.75 7.72
N LYS A 191 -5.80 26.40 7.42
CA LYS A 191 -4.85 25.76 8.35
C LYS A 191 -5.46 24.54 9.06
N GLN A 192 -6.28 23.78 8.36
CA GLN A 192 -6.80 22.52 8.86
C GLN A 192 -5.62 21.57 9.05
N GLU A 193 -5.62 20.87 10.18
CA GLU A 193 -4.69 19.79 10.41
C GLU A 193 -4.88 18.73 9.33
N ALA A 194 -3.77 18.14 8.88
CA ALA A 194 -3.87 16.99 8.00
C ALA A 194 -4.65 15.89 8.73
N PRO A 195 -5.51 15.12 8.04
CA PRO A 195 -6.12 13.95 8.64
C PRO A 195 -5.01 13.09 9.25
N SER A 196 -5.13 12.77 10.55
CA SER A 196 -4.21 11.84 11.19
C SER A 196 -4.33 10.48 10.53
N GLU A 197 -3.28 9.67 10.65
CA GLU A 197 -3.38 8.25 10.31
C GLU A 197 -4.52 7.60 11.11
N ILE A 198 -5.09 6.54 10.54
CA ILE A 198 -6.12 5.76 11.23
C ILE A 198 -5.42 5.09 12.39
N SER A 199 -5.74 5.53 13.60
CA SER A 199 -5.23 4.93 14.83
C SER A 199 -6.25 3.92 15.31
N LYS A 200 -5.82 2.68 15.50
CA LYS A 200 -6.64 1.63 16.11
C LYS A 200 -6.12 1.37 17.51
N ASP A 201 -7.02 1.45 18.49
CA ASP A 201 -6.70 1.24 19.91
C ASP A 201 -6.76 -0.26 20.29
N GLY A 202 -6.12 -1.12 19.49
CA GLY A 202 -6.03 -2.53 19.82
C GLY A 202 -5.32 -2.72 21.15
N LYS A 203 -5.91 -3.56 22.02
CA LYS A 203 -5.39 -3.79 23.38
C LYS A 203 -4.63 -5.10 23.52
N VAL A 204 -4.63 -5.89 22.47
CA VAL A 204 -4.08 -7.24 22.44
C VAL A 204 -3.14 -7.35 21.25
N PHE A 205 -2.12 -8.19 21.38
CA PHE A 205 -1.27 -8.52 20.24
C PHE A 205 -2.15 -9.08 19.10
N ASN A 206 -1.95 -8.58 17.88
CA ASN A 206 -2.88 -8.83 16.78
C ASN A 206 -2.98 -10.34 16.47
N PRO A 207 -4.17 -10.95 16.62
CA PRO A 207 -4.34 -12.39 16.43
C PRO A 207 -4.11 -12.84 14.99
N GLY A 208 -4.12 -11.90 14.04
CA GLY A 208 -3.79 -12.12 12.64
C GLY A 208 -2.37 -12.63 12.42
N PHE A 209 -1.40 -12.26 13.28
CA PHE A 209 -0.04 -12.84 13.21
C PHE A 209 -0.08 -14.36 13.34
N GLN A 210 -0.72 -14.86 14.40
CA GLN A 210 -0.87 -16.30 14.61
C GLN A 210 -1.72 -16.94 13.52
N ALA A 211 -2.82 -16.29 13.11
CA ALA A 211 -3.74 -16.84 12.13
C ALA A 211 -3.09 -17.02 10.75
N LEU A 212 -2.27 -16.05 10.31
CA LEU A 212 -1.48 -16.17 9.08
C LEU A 212 -0.44 -17.29 9.18
N ALA A 213 0.30 -17.36 10.29
CA ALA A 213 1.27 -18.42 10.53
C ALA A 213 0.63 -19.81 10.48
N ASP A 214 -0.49 -20.01 11.19
CA ASP A 214 -1.23 -21.25 11.24
C ASP A 214 -1.80 -21.64 9.87
N ARG A 215 -2.34 -20.66 9.12
CA ARG A 215 -2.82 -20.85 7.75
C ARG A 215 -1.71 -21.40 6.87
N PHE A 216 -0.60 -20.68 6.77
CA PHE A 216 0.45 -21.03 5.83
C PHE A 216 1.16 -22.33 6.22
N LYS A 217 1.30 -22.60 7.52
CA LYS A 217 1.75 -23.90 8.02
C LYS A 217 0.81 -25.03 7.61
N LYS A 218 -0.50 -24.85 7.77
CA LYS A 218 -1.52 -25.84 7.38
C LYS A 218 -1.54 -26.09 5.88
N GLU A 219 -1.36 -25.05 5.08
CA GLU A 219 -1.35 -25.13 3.61
C GLU A 219 0.02 -25.57 3.04
N GLY A 220 1.05 -25.72 3.89
CA GLY A 220 2.40 -26.09 3.47
C GLY A 220 3.09 -25.01 2.63
N ILE A 221 2.72 -23.74 2.84
CA ILE A 221 3.28 -22.58 2.15
C ILE A 221 4.35 -21.95 3.05
N PRO A 222 5.62 -21.85 2.62
CA PRO A 222 6.63 -21.08 3.34
C PRO A 222 6.19 -19.63 3.59
N PHE A 223 6.26 -19.21 4.84
CA PHE A 223 5.86 -17.89 5.30
C PHE A 223 6.98 -17.22 6.10
N PHE A 224 7.20 -15.94 5.87
CA PHE A 224 8.17 -15.12 6.61
C PHE A 224 7.63 -13.70 6.80
N ILE A 225 8.24 -12.96 7.73
CA ILE A 225 7.85 -11.59 8.05
C ILE A 225 8.99 -10.62 7.68
N TRP A 226 8.63 -9.50 7.06
CA TRP A 226 9.46 -8.31 6.98
C TRP A 226 8.96 -7.32 8.04
N LEU A 227 9.79 -7.03 9.03
CA LEU A 227 9.51 -5.98 10.00
C LEU A 227 10.12 -4.67 9.50
N HIS A 228 9.25 -3.78 9.02
CA HIS A 228 9.58 -2.47 8.50
C HIS A 228 9.73 -1.47 9.65
N PRO A 229 10.92 -0.86 9.84
CA PRO A 229 11.08 0.17 10.86
C PRO A 229 10.46 1.48 10.38
N ASP A 230 9.82 2.21 11.28
CA ASP A 230 9.51 3.61 11.02
C ASP A 230 10.79 4.48 11.00
N ARG A 231 10.64 5.74 10.60
CA ARG A 231 11.79 6.65 10.50
C ARG A 231 12.43 6.91 11.88
N VAL A 232 11.65 6.98 12.96
CA VAL A 232 12.16 7.21 14.32
C VAL A 232 12.98 6.00 14.80
N GLU A 233 12.54 4.79 14.51
CA GLU A 233 13.26 3.55 14.80
C GLU A 233 14.57 3.48 14.02
N VAL A 234 14.59 3.89 12.75
CA VAL A 234 15.83 4.02 11.95
C VAL A 234 16.77 5.07 12.57
N GLU A 235 16.26 6.23 13.00
CA GLU A 235 17.07 7.28 13.64
C GLU A 235 17.65 6.80 14.99
N LYS A 236 16.89 6.02 15.76
CA LYS A 236 17.34 5.46 17.05
C LYS A 236 18.19 4.21 16.91
N GLY A 237 18.11 3.50 15.78
CA GLY A 237 18.78 2.21 15.57
C GLY A 237 18.18 1.07 16.40
N THR A 238 16.91 1.17 16.80
CA THR A 238 16.20 0.13 17.59
C THR A 238 14.70 0.20 17.34
N TYR A 239 14.03 -0.95 17.37
CA TYR A 239 12.57 -1.01 17.32
C TYR A 239 11.96 -0.52 18.64
N ASN A 240 10.71 -0.06 18.58
CA ASN A 240 9.92 0.23 19.77
C ASN A 240 9.47 -1.09 20.45
N GLN A 241 8.72 -0.98 21.55
CA GLN A 241 8.22 -2.15 22.28
C GLN A 241 7.35 -3.08 21.42
N GLU A 242 6.50 -2.53 20.57
CA GLU A 242 5.60 -3.29 19.70
C GLU A 242 6.38 -4.08 18.63
N GLY A 243 7.44 -3.48 18.08
CA GLY A 243 8.36 -4.17 17.18
C GLY A 243 9.09 -5.32 17.87
N GLU A 244 9.49 -5.16 19.13
CA GLU A 244 10.07 -6.24 19.95
C GLU A 244 9.06 -7.35 20.27
N GLU A 245 7.77 -7.04 20.41
CA GLU A 245 6.70 -8.05 20.52
C GLU A 245 6.58 -8.90 19.25
N ILE A 246 6.65 -8.28 18.07
CA ILE A 246 6.65 -8.98 16.78
C ILE A 246 7.91 -9.86 16.63
N ILE A 247 9.08 -9.36 17.03
CA ILE A 247 10.33 -10.14 17.04
C ILE A 247 10.18 -11.36 17.95
N SER A 248 9.67 -11.17 19.17
CA SER A 248 9.44 -12.24 20.13
C SER A 248 8.44 -13.28 19.62
N PHE A 249 7.39 -12.84 18.92
CA PHE A 249 6.45 -13.72 18.23
C PHE A 249 7.16 -14.60 17.19
N CYS A 250 7.95 -13.98 16.31
CA CYS A 250 8.69 -14.69 15.27
C CYS A 250 9.66 -15.73 15.84
N GLU A 251 10.41 -15.37 16.89
CA GLU A 251 11.35 -16.27 17.56
C GLU A 251 10.63 -17.46 18.20
N ARG A 252 9.55 -17.21 18.95
CA ARG A 252 8.75 -18.24 19.61
C ARG A 252 8.16 -19.25 18.63
N ASP A 253 7.63 -18.76 17.52
CA ASP A 253 6.92 -19.59 16.53
C ASP A 253 7.85 -20.07 15.39
N SER A 254 9.14 -19.75 15.46
CA SER A 254 10.15 -20.07 14.44
C SER A 254 9.76 -19.55 13.05
N ILE A 255 9.16 -18.36 12.99
CA ILE A 255 8.84 -17.66 11.76
C ILE A 255 10.09 -16.89 11.31
N PRO A 256 10.60 -17.13 10.09
CA PRO A 256 11.72 -16.36 9.58
C PRO A 256 11.39 -14.87 9.51
N LEU A 257 12.35 -14.03 9.92
CA LEU A 257 12.16 -12.60 10.07
C LEU A 257 13.29 -11.83 9.37
N ILE A 258 12.92 -10.88 8.52
CA ILE A 258 13.83 -9.86 7.99
C ILE A 258 13.62 -8.58 8.79
N LYS A 259 14.66 -8.13 9.49
CA LYS A 259 14.65 -6.86 10.24
C LYS A 259 15.05 -5.72 9.30
N GLY A 260 14.08 -4.93 8.85
CA GLY A 260 14.32 -3.79 7.96
C GLY A 260 15.30 -2.76 8.54
N LEU A 261 15.40 -2.65 9.86
CA LEU A 261 16.35 -1.76 10.57
C LEU A 261 17.81 -1.95 10.14
N GLU A 262 18.21 -3.15 9.73
CA GLU A 262 19.58 -3.44 9.30
C GLU A 262 19.91 -2.79 7.94
N VAL A 263 18.91 -2.59 7.10
CA VAL A 263 19.06 -2.29 5.67
C VAL A 263 18.47 -0.93 5.26
N MET A 264 17.40 -0.50 5.91
CA MET A 264 16.69 0.75 5.61
C MET A 264 17.46 1.97 6.11
N ARG A 265 17.34 3.09 5.41
CA ARG A 265 18.01 4.37 5.68
C ARG A 265 17.01 5.51 5.58
N LEU A 266 17.30 6.66 6.21
CA LEU A 266 16.39 7.81 6.22
C LEU A 266 16.03 8.34 4.82
N ALA A 267 16.91 8.16 3.83
CA ALA A 267 16.68 8.54 2.45
C ALA A 267 15.64 7.64 1.73
N ASP A 268 15.30 6.49 2.31
CA ASP A 268 14.34 5.53 1.76
C ASP A 268 12.89 5.92 2.04
N TYR A 269 12.67 6.90 2.93
CA TYR A 269 11.36 7.36 3.38
C TYR A 269 10.91 8.62 2.65
N ARG A 270 9.60 8.76 2.45
CA ARG A 270 8.97 10.03 2.03
C ARG A 270 8.34 10.78 3.20
N ASP A 271 7.93 10.05 4.23
CA ASP A 271 7.30 10.57 5.45
C ASP A 271 7.74 9.72 6.66
N GLY A 272 6.97 9.73 7.76
CA GLY A 272 7.35 9.06 9.01
C GLY A 272 7.47 7.54 8.90
N ILE A 273 6.77 6.91 7.97
CA ILE A 273 6.73 5.45 7.86
C ILE A 273 6.76 4.97 6.41
N HIS A 274 6.14 5.70 5.49
CA HIS A 274 6.05 5.25 4.12
C HIS A 274 7.34 5.49 3.36
N VAL A 275 7.72 4.47 2.58
CA VAL A 275 8.90 4.51 1.73
C VAL A 275 8.62 5.21 0.40
N ASN A 276 9.67 5.81 -0.15
CA ASN A 276 9.71 6.26 -1.54
C ASN A 276 10.17 5.11 -2.47
N GLU A 277 10.37 5.39 -3.76
CA GLU A 277 10.77 4.36 -4.74
C GLU A 277 12.16 3.75 -4.48
N ILE A 278 13.03 4.45 -3.75
CA ILE A 278 14.34 3.94 -3.31
C ILE A 278 14.11 2.88 -2.22
N GLY A 279 13.29 3.18 -1.21
CA GLY A 279 12.96 2.21 -0.16
C GLY A 279 12.22 0.98 -0.69
N GLN A 280 11.29 1.15 -1.64
CA GLN A 280 10.65 0.02 -2.34
C GLN A 280 11.68 -0.88 -3.05
N LYS A 281 12.75 -0.30 -3.59
CA LYS A 281 13.85 -1.06 -4.19
C LYS A 281 14.67 -1.81 -3.13
N VAL A 282 14.93 -1.21 -1.97
CA VAL A 282 15.64 -1.88 -0.86
C VAL A 282 14.84 -3.10 -0.39
N ILE A 283 13.55 -2.92 -0.09
CA ILE A 283 12.63 -4.00 0.31
C ILE A 283 12.68 -5.15 -0.72
N ALA A 284 12.50 -4.85 -2.01
CA ALA A 284 12.54 -5.87 -3.05
C ALA A 284 13.89 -6.60 -3.14
N SER A 285 15.00 -5.88 -2.97
CA SER A 285 16.35 -6.45 -3.11
C SER A 285 16.65 -7.41 -1.96
N GLU A 286 16.25 -7.03 -0.75
CA GLU A 286 16.47 -7.83 0.45
C GLU A 286 15.57 -9.06 0.51
N ILE A 287 14.28 -8.92 0.13
CA ILE A 287 13.39 -10.08 -0.03
C ILE A 287 13.91 -11.03 -1.12
N THR A 288 14.42 -10.51 -2.24
CA THR A 288 15.03 -11.35 -3.29
C THR A 288 16.20 -12.16 -2.73
N ARG A 289 17.10 -11.52 -1.97
CA ARG A 289 18.24 -12.19 -1.35
C ARG A 289 17.81 -13.27 -0.35
N PHE A 290 16.81 -12.96 0.46
CA PHE A 290 16.26 -13.90 1.45
C PHE A 290 15.62 -15.13 0.80
N ILE A 291 14.83 -14.95 -0.26
CA ILE A 291 14.25 -16.06 -1.01
C ILE A 291 15.35 -16.89 -1.70
N GLN A 292 16.36 -16.23 -2.27
CA GLN A 292 17.48 -16.91 -2.90
C GLN A 292 18.29 -17.77 -1.93
N SER A 293 18.59 -17.27 -0.72
CA SER A 293 19.33 -18.02 0.30
C SER A 293 18.54 -19.21 0.83
N SER A 294 17.21 -19.13 0.81
CA SER A 294 16.33 -20.22 1.25
C SER A 294 16.21 -21.36 0.23
N ILE A 295 16.47 -21.09 -1.06
CA ILE A 295 16.45 -22.11 -2.12
C ILE A 295 17.77 -22.89 -2.20
N ASN A 296 18.87 -22.29 -1.77
CA ASN A 296 20.21 -22.90 -1.81
C ASN A 296 20.52 -23.76 -0.58
N GLN A 297 19.59 -23.90 0.37
CA GLN A 297 19.66 -24.77 1.54
C GLN A 297 18.84 -26.04 1.30
#